data_AF-A0A2K9CVH6-F1
#
_entry.id   AF-A0A2K9CVH6-F1
#
_cell.length_a   1.000
_cell.length_b   1.000
_cell.length_c   1.000
_cell.angle_alpha   90.00
_cell.angle_beta   90.00
_cell.angle_gamma   90.00
#
_symmetry.space_group_name_H-M   'P 1'
#
loop_
_entity.id
_entity.type
_entity.pdbx_description
1 polymer ?
#
loop_
_entity_poly.entity_id
_entity_poly.type
_entity_poly.pdbx_seq_one_letter_code
_entity_poly.pdbx_strand_id
1 'polypeptide(L)'
;MTYLIDAWLDRPHPYLRILHRETGEVCAVLEEEALSELQDQGDLDVNGLSSSEPGVLKEVVRNLFLFCYARALRPATELNGKFHP
;
A
#
# COMPACT_ATOMS: atom_id res chain seq x y z
N MET A 1 -10.00 -12.00 -11.25
CA MET A 1 -9.11 -11.12 -10.46
C MET A 1 -8.84 -11.81 -9.13
N THR A 2 -7.58 -12.15 -8.85
CA THR A 2 -7.15 -12.98 -7.70
C THR A 2 -7.09 -12.21 -6.39
N TYR A 3 -6.98 -10.87 -6.46
CA TYR A 3 -6.83 -10.01 -5.29
C TYR A 3 -8.04 -9.09 -5.11
N LEU A 4 -8.29 -8.70 -3.85
CA LEU A 4 -9.22 -7.66 -3.43
C LEU A 4 -8.43 -6.54 -2.76
N ILE A 5 -8.86 -5.30 -2.96
CA ILE A 5 -8.34 -4.14 -2.23
C ILE A 5 -9.39 -3.76 -1.19
N ASP A 6 -8.99 -3.68 0.07
CA ASP A 6 -9.77 -3.03 1.12
C ASP A 6 -9.01 -1.81 1.61
N ALA A 7 -9.59 -0.64 1.39
CA ALA A 7 -8.96 0.64 1.68
C ALA A 7 -9.95 1.55 2.41
N TRP A 8 -9.46 2.20 3.46
CA TRP A 8 -10.19 3.24 4.17
C TRP A 8 -9.25 4.40 4.45
N LEU A 9 -9.27 5.38 3.56
CA LEU A 9 -8.32 6.49 3.54
C LEU A 9 -8.78 7.69 4.39
N ASP A 10 -10.08 7.87 4.60
CA ASP A 10 -10.65 9.05 5.28
C ASP A 10 -10.81 8.91 6.81
N ARG A 11 -10.29 7.85 7.42
CA ARG A 11 -10.38 7.61 8.89
C ARG A 11 -9.14 8.16 9.62
N PRO A 12 -9.21 8.41 10.94
CA PRO A 12 -8.07 8.91 11.71
C PRO A 12 -6.79 8.07 11.64
N HIS A 13 -6.93 6.76 11.37
CA HIS A 13 -5.81 5.84 11.13
C HIS A 13 -6.04 5.15 9.79
N PRO A 14 -5.62 5.77 8.67
CA PRO A 14 -5.92 5.26 7.35
C PRO A 14 -5.18 3.95 7.10
N TYR A 15 -5.80 3.07 6.30
CA TYR A 15 -5.16 1.82 5.92
C TYR A 15 -5.56 1.41 4.50
N LEU A 16 -4.69 0.61 3.89
CA LEU A 16 -4.99 -0.17 2.70
C LEU A 16 -4.43 -1.58 2.88
N ARG A 17 -5.21 -2.59 2.54
CA ARG A 17 -4.77 -3.98 2.50
C ARG A 17 -5.12 -4.64 1.17
N ILE A 18 -4.23 -5.52 0.73
CA ILE A 18 -4.46 -6.40 -0.41
C ILE A 18 -4.74 -7.80 0.13
N LEU A 19 -5.87 -8.36 -0.26
CA LEU A 19 -6.34 -9.67 0.18
C LEU A 19 -6.34 -10.65 -0.99
N HIS A 20 -5.98 -11.90 -0.76
CA HIS A 20 -6.27 -12.97 -1.71
C HIS A 20 -7.78 -13.26 -1.68
N ARG A 21 -8.44 -13.19 -2.84
CA ARG A 21 -9.90 -13.16 -2.95
C ARG A 21 -10.59 -14.42 -2.42
N GLU A 22 -9.99 -15.58 -2.64
CA GLU A 22 -10.61 -16.87 -2.28
C GLU A 22 -10.31 -17.29 -0.84
N THR A 23 -9.13 -16.95 -0.34
CA THR A 23 -8.67 -17.39 0.99
C THR A 23 -8.85 -16.32 2.06
N GLY A 24 -9.01 -15.05 1.67
CA GLY A 24 -9.04 -13.91 2.58
C GLY A 24 -7.67 -13.59 3.20
N GLU A 25 -6.59 -14.22 2.74
CA GLU A 25 -5.24 -13.98 3.25
C GLU A 25 -4.80 -12.55 2.97
N VAL A 26 -4.20 -11.90 3.97
CA VAL A 26 -3.64 -10.55 3.82
C VAL A 26 -2.26 -10.66 3.16
N CYS A 27 -2.16 -10.26 1.90
CA CYS A 27 -0.93 -10.32 1.13
C CYS A 27 -0.04 -9.09 1.36
N ALA A 28 -0.63 -7.93 1.66
CA ALA A 28 0.09 -6.69 1.95
C ALA A 28 -0.76 -5.76 2.83
N VAL A 29 -0.11 -4.99 3.68
CA VAL A 29 -0.72 -3.93 4.51
C VAL A 29 0.11 -2.66 4.35
N LEU A 30 -0.57 -1.57 4.01
CA LEU A 30 -0.03 -0.22 4.02
C LEU A 30 -0.73 0.52 5.16
N GLU A 31 0.05 0.81 6.20
CA GLU A 31 -0.35 1.66 7.33
C GLU A 31 -0.07 3.14 6.99
N GLU A 32 -0.34 4.03 7.93
CA GLU A 32 -0.33 5.49 7.73
C GLU A 32 0.98 6.00 7.12
N GLU A 33 2.14 5.54 7.61
CA GLU A 33 3.45 5.97 7.09
C GLU A 33 3.72 5.44 5.67
N ALA A 34 3.11 4.32 5.28
CA ALA A 34 3.20 3.78 3.93
C ALA A 34 2.29 4.54 2.96
N LEU A 35 1.09 4.89 3.41
CA LEU A 35 0.15 5.67 2.63
C LEU A 35 0.62 7.12 2.44
N SER A 36 1.17 7.75 3.48
CA SER A 36 1.76 9.09 3.36
C SER A 36 2.89 9.10 2.35
N GLU A 37 3.81 8.12 2.42
CA GLU A 37 4.91 8.02 1.47
C GLU A 37 4.41 7.84 0.02
N LEU A 38 3.44 6.96 -0.18
CA LEU A 38 2.85 6.71 -1.50
C LEU A 38 2.14 7.96 -2.05
N GLN A 39 1.50 8.74 -1.18
CA GLN A 39 0.87 10.01 -1.52
C GLN A 39 1.91 11.09 -1.85
N ASP A 40 2.97 11.21 -1.05
CA ASP A 40 4.06 12.17 -1.25
C ASP A 40 4.82 11.93 -2.55
N GLN A 41 4.92 10.66 -2.99
CA GLN A 41 5.49 10.26 -4.28
C GLN A 41 4.53 10.52 -5.47
N GLY A 42 3.24 10.76 -5.21
CA GLY A 42 2.21 10.91 -6.23
C GLY A 42 1.75 9.59 -6.86
N ASP A 43 2.09 8.45 -6.25
CA ASP A 43 1.81 7.10 -6.76
C ASP A 43 0.48 6.51 -6.22
N LEU A 44 -0.19 7.19 -5.29
CA LEU A 44 -1.49 6.78 -4.77
C LEU A 44 -2.61 7.11 -5.76
N ASP A 45 -3.01 6.13 -6.56
CA ASP A 45 -4.12 6.26 -7.53
C ASP A 45 -5.51 6.04 -6.89
N VAL A 46 -6.05 7.11 -6.28
CA VAL A 46 -7.39 7.10 -5.64
C VAL A 46 -8.53 6.85 -6.65
N ASN A 47 -8.38 7.33 -7.88
CA ASN A 47 -9.37 7.10 -8.94
C ASN A 47 -9.39 5.63 -9.35
N GLY A 48 -8.21 5.02 -9.47
CA GLY A 48 -8.05 3.59 -9.73
C GLY A 48 -8.63 2.73 -8.60
N LEU A 49 -8.44 3.13 -7.34
CA LEU A 49 -9.02 2.45 -6.17
C LEU A 49 -10.56 2.44 -6.18
N SER A 50 -11.19 3.46 -6.79
CA SER A 50 -12.64 3.59 -6.89
C SER A 50 -13.22 2.95 -8.16
N SER A 51 -12.38 2.41 -9.03
CA SER A 51 -12.79 1.86 -10.33
C SER A 51 -13.38 0.46 -10.20
N SER A 52 -14.36 0.15 -11.06
CA SER A 52 -14.85 -1.23 -11.26
C SER A 52 -14.18 -1.94 -12.43
N GLU A 53 -13.36 -1.23 -13.21
CA GLU A 53 -12.73 -1.77 -14.41
C GLU A 53 -11.62 -2.77 -14.04
N PRO A 54 -11.71 -4.05 -14.45
CA PRO A 54 -10.74 -5.06 -14.03
C PRO A 54 -9.30 -4.76 -14.45
N GLY A 55 -9.10 -4.10 -15.60
CA GLY A 55 -7.78 -3.69 -16.07
C GLY A 55 -7.15 -2.64 -15.17
N VAL A 56 -7.93 -1.65 -14.73
CA VAL A 56 -7.48 -0.58 -13.83
C VAL A 56 -7.12 -1.15 -12.46
N LEU A 57 -8.00 -1.97 -11.88
CA LEU A 57 -7.74 -2.62 -10.59
C LEU A 57 -6.48 -3.50 -10.63
N LYS A 58 -6.19 -4.13 -11.78
CA LYS A 58 -4.98 -4.94 -11.96
C LYS A 58 -3.71 -4.09 -11.90
N GLU A 59 -3.72 -2.93 -12.53
CA GLU A 59 -2.59 -2.02 -12.49
C GLU A 59 -2.40 -1.41 -11.09
N VAL A 60 -3.49 -1.06 -10.40
CA VAL A 60 -3.45 -0.58 -9.01
C VAL A 60 -2.82 -1.63 -8.08
N VAL A 61 -3.32 -2.88 -8.13
CA VAL A 61 -2.74 -3.98 -7.32
C VAL A 61 -1.26 -4.19 -7.65
N ARG A 62 -0.88 -4.16 -8.93
CA ARG A 62 0.51 -4.31 -9.37
C ARG A 62 1.41 -3.23 -8.79
N ASN A 63 0.98 -1.97 -8.87
CA ASN A 63 1.75 -0.83 -8.37
C ASN A 63 1.89 -0.88 -6.84
N LEU A 64 0.82 -1.21 -6.12
CA LEU A 64 0.86 -1.33 -4.65
C LEU A 64 1.82 -2.44 -4.19
N PHE A 65 1.82 -3.60 -4.85
CA PHE A 65 2.80 -4.65 -4.55
C PHE A 65 4.24 -4.22 -4.86
N LEU A 66 4.46 -3.52 -5.97
CA LEU A 66 5.78 -3.01 -6.33
C LEU A 66 6.30 -2.01 -5.28
N PHE A 67 5.43 -1.10 -4.82
CA PHE A 67 5.75 -0.19 -3.72
C PHE A 67 6.11 -0.95 -2.44
N CYS A 68 5.30 -1.93 -2.03
CA CYS A 68 5.58 -2.74 -0.84
C CYS A 68 6.93 -3.44 -0.95
N TYR A 69 7.24 -4.01 -2.12
CA TYR A 69 8.50 -4.68 -2.38
C TYR A 69 9.69 -3.72 -2.31
N ALA A 70 9.60 -2.56 -2.97
CA ALA A 70 10.65 -1.54 -2.93
C ALA A 70 10.89 -1.02 -1.50
N ARG A 71 9.82 -0.76 -0.75
CA ARG A 71 9.87 -0.34 0.66
C ARG A 71 10.55 -1.38 1.55
N ALA A 72 10.27 -2.66 1.34
CA ALA A 72 10.88 -3.77 2.10
C ALA A 72 12.38 -3.96 1.80
N LEU A 73 12.87 -3.53 0.63
CA LEU A 73 14.28 -3.60 0.24
C LEU A 73 15.13 -2.43 0.76
N ARG A 74 14.52 -1.41 1.38
CA ARG A 74 15.28 -0.26 1.88
C ARG A 74 16.25 -0.68 2.98
N PRO A 75 17.51 -0.22 2.95
CA PRO A 75 18.49 -0.56 3.96
C PRO A 75 18.05 0.01 5.32
N ALA A 76 18.13 -0.80 6.38
CA ALA A 76 17.66 -0.48 7.74
C ALA A 76 18.42 0.66 8.46
N THR A 77 19.30 1.38 7.76
CA THR A 77 20.25 2.34 8.33
C THR A 77 19.65 3.67 8.80
N GLU A 78 18.36 3.93 8.57
CA GLU A 78 17.71 5.19 8.97
C GLU A 78 17.07 5.15 10.38
N LEU A 79 17.17 4.03 11.11
CA LEU A 79 16.61 3.91 12.48
C LEU A 79 17.59 4.29 13.61
N ASN A 80 18.86 4.61 13.31
CA ASN A 80 19.90 4.79 14.34
C ASN A 80 20.32 6.25 14.63
N GLY A 81 19.55 7.24 14.16
CA GLY A 81 19.93 8.66 14.25
C GLY A 81 19.53 9.40 15.54
N LYS A 82 18.90 8.76 16.54
CA LYS A 82 18.40 9.44 17.75
C LYS A 82 18.79 8.77 19.08
N PHE A 83 20.00 8.23 19.17
CA PHE A 83 20.63 8.02 20.46
C PHE A 83 22.02 8.67 20.45
N HIS A 84 22.11 9.86 21.03
CA HIS A 84 23.36 10.36 21.59
C HIS A 84 23.08 10.90 23.01
N PRO A 85 24.05 10.69 23.94
CA PRO A 85 23.88 10.79 25.40
C PRO A 85 23.77 12.21 25.94
#